data_AF-A0ABD8AP71-F1
#
_entry.id   AF-A0ABD8AP71-F1
#
_cell.length_a   1.000
_cell.length_b   1.000
_cell.length_c   1.000
_cell.angle_alpha   90.00
_cell.angle_beta   90.00
_cell.angle_gamma   90.00
#
_symmetry.space_group_name_H-M   'P 1'
#
loop_
_entity.id
_entity.type
_entity.pdbx_description
1 polymer ?
#
loop_
_entity_poly.entity_id
_entity_poly.type
_entity_poly.pdbx_seq_one_letter_code
_entity_poly.pdbx_strand_id
1 'polypeptide(L)'
;MTTILHSILLWLLYLSSFYAFIPSLISRIFGFRVFRRGRSDTQFALTFDDGPDPHYTPRLLDLLRQHQAKATFFVVGEHAASHPELIQRIHEEGHLIGIHNYIHKTNWLMRPRTVRDQIQRTGQIIHEVTGVKTCYYRPPWGIMNLFDFFSKKERKIVLWSSMFEDWRSRVGAQRLTERMLKELRGGEVMLLHDRGTTLGADAHAPEQMLQALEVVLQEAERLGLQSVRVDTLMGGIIVSESQNKTQLQTPLKLWKRIVVALWLGWENLFHWVYHLRTASPEDPMLHFRSRVYHGARVEMNDGHVIQNGDPVIELHFDNQKLFELGVTSRSSMHLAIRMIRTMEQQLPDLARMVALEPELRSAKAIYGVSMINRGPEKFGFTIQELPPGPFSAASKVYLKLLLSVIHPAGTKRLKQRTEQLVPKMIAMPLDLLLERYGQHTMQVAATVEESRDESLLIEQDILPERN
;
A
#
# COMPACT_ATOMS: atom_id res chain seq x y z
N MET A 1 17.62 -16.72 -31.54
CA MET A 1 18.39 -15.98 -30.51
C MET A 1 17.68 -14.72 -30.03
N THR A 2 16.99 -13.97 -30.90
CA THR A 2 16.27 -12.73 -30.53
C THR A 2 15.16 -12.98 -29.50
N THR A 3 14.35 -14.03 -29.63
CA THR A 3 13.24 -14.34 -28.69
C THR A 3 13.71 -14.68 -27.27
N ILE A 4 14.77 -15.50 -27.14
CA ILE A 4 15.37 -15.85 -25.84
C ILE A 4 15.96 -14.61 -25.16
N LEU A 5 16.65 -13.75 -25.91
CA LEU A 5 17.19 -12.49 -25.39
C LEU A 5 16.08 -11.54 -24.92
N HIS A 6 14.98 -11.44 -25.68
CA HIS A 6 13.80 -10.65 -25.28
C HIS A 6 13.15 -11.22 -24.02
N SER A 7 12.98 -12.53 -23.91
CA SER A 7 12.45 -13.17 -22.71
C SER A 7 13.36 -12.95 -21.50
N ILE A 8 14.68 -13.09 -21.64
CA ILE A 8 15.65 -12.81 -20.57
C ILE A 8 15.58 -11.34 -20.15
N LEU A 9 15.52 -10.41 -21.10
CA LEU A 9 15.41 -8.98 -20.83
C LEU A 9 14.12 -8.63 -20.09
N LEU A 10 13.00 -9.24 -20.48
CA LEU A 10 11.70 -9.10 -19.80
C LEU A 10 11.75 -9.68 -18.38
N TRP A 11 12.34 -10.86 -18.18
CA TRP A 11 12.52 -11.45 -16.85
C TRP A 11 13.43 -10.61 -15.96
N LEU A 12 14.52 -10.04 -16.50
CA LEU A 12 15.38 -9.11 -15.78
C LEU A 12 14.65 -7.82 -15.40
N LEU A 13 13.82 -7.29 -16.31
CA LEU A 13 12.96 -6.13 -16.05
C LEU A 13 11.93 -6.42 -14.94
N TYR A 14 11.23 -7.55 -14.99
CA TYR A 14 10.29 -7.96 -13.94
C TYR A 14 11.01 -8.16 -12.61
N LEU A 15 12.10 -8.94 -12.59
CA LEU A 15 12.86 -9.21 -11.37
C LEU A 15 13.40 -7.92 -10.75
N SER A 16 13.94 -7.02 -11.56
CA SER A 16 14.39 -5.68 -11.14
C SER A 16 13.24 -4.84 -10.57
N SER A 17 12.08 -4.89 -11.24
CA SER A 17 10.90 -4.12 -10.84
C SER A 17 10.34 -4.58 -9.49
N PHE A 18 10.23 -5.88 -9.26
CA PHE A 18 9.78 -6.43 -7.98
C PHE A 18 10.83 -6.31 -6.87
N TYR A 19 12.12 -6.34 -7.22
CA TYR A 19 13.20 -6.32 -6.23
C TYR A 19 13.50 -4.93 -5.67
N ALA A 20 13.48 -3.88 -6.48
CA ALA A 20 13.86 -2.53 -6.05
C ALA A 20 12.82 -1.45 -6.38
N PHE A 21 12.23 -1.50 -7.58
CA PHE A 21 11.31 -0.45 -8.04
C PHE A 21 10.02 -0.40 -7.21
N ILE A 22 9.30 -1.52 -7.09
CA ILE A 22 8.04 -1.60 -6.33
C ILE A 22 8.27 -1.29 -4.84
N PRO A 23 9.26 -1.88 -4.13
CA PRO A 23 9.54 -1.53 -2.74
C PRO A 23 9.89 -0.05 -2.53
N SER A 24 10.70 0.53 -3.42
CA SER A 24 11.04 1.96 -3.38
C SER A 24 9.82 2.84 -3.61
N LEU A 25 9.00 2.50 -4.61
CA LEU A 25 7.77 3.20 -4.95
C LEU A 25 6.77 3.13 -3.79
N ILE A 26 6.57 1.96 -3.19
CA ILE A 26 5.68 1.79 -2.03
C ILE A 26 6.17 2.61 -0.84
N SER A 27 7.47 2.56 -0.54
CA SER A 27 8.05 3.30 0.59
C SER A 27 7.96 4.81 0.39
N ARG A 28 8.16 5.30 -0.85
CA ARG A 28 8.12 6.71 -1.22
C ARG A 28 6.69 7.25 -1.45
N ILE A 29 5.72 6.44 -1.85
CA ILE A 29 4.33 6.92 -1.93
C ILE A 29 3.68 6.81 -0.55
N PHE A 30 3.80 5.67 0.11
CA PHE A 30 2.99 5.34 1.29
C PHE A 30 3.72 5.51 2.63
N GLY A 31 5.02 5.84 2.64
CA GLY A 31 5.77 6.08 3.88
C GLY A 31 5.95 4.83 4.73
N PHE A 32 5.79 3.66 4.12
CA PHE A 32 5.84 2.39 4.84
C PHE A 32 7.25 2.16 5.37
N ARG A 33 7.40 2.19 6.71
CA ARG A 33 8.65 1.94 7.46
C ARG A 33 9.78 2.94 7.25
N VAL A 34 9.49 4.07 6.59
CA VAL A 34 10.45 5.14 6.36
C VAL A 34 9.98 6.40 7.07
N PHE A 35 10.87 7.04 7.80
CA PHE A 35 10.65 8.39 8.30
C PHE A 35 11.07 9.40 7.24
N ARG A 36 10.19 10.35 6.92
CA ARG A 36 10.39 11.34 5.84
C ARG A 36 10.07 12.77 6.24
N ARG A 37 9.20 12.92 7.24
CA ARG A 37 8.73 14.22 7.71
C ARG A 37 8.29 14.07 9.17
N GLY A 38 8.68 15.02 9.99
CA GLY A 38 8.19 15.20 11.36
C GLY A 38 6.81 15.82 11.44
N ARG A 39 6.25 15.81 12.65
CA ARG A 39 5.07 16.59 13.02
C ARG A 39 5.49 17.64 14.02
N SER A 40 5.97 18.76 13.52
CA SER A 40 6.36 19.92 14.30
C SER A 40 6.12 21.15 13.44
N ASP A 41 5.66 22.24 14.05
CA ASP A 41 5.49 23.51 13.34
C ASP A 41 6.77 24.38 13.45
N THR A 42 7.61 24.10 14.44
CA THR A 42 8.79 24.92 14.78
C THR A 42 10.12 24.22 14.60
N GLN A 43 10.15 22.91 14.33
CA GLN A 43 11.38 22.14 14.22
C GLN A 43 11.51 21.47 12.85
N PHE A 44 12.71 21.49 12.29
CA PHE A 44 13.08 20.78 11.07
C PHE A 44 14.39 20.02 11.28
N ALA A 45 14.71 19.07 10.41
CA ALA A 45 15.95 18.29 10.48
C ALA A 45 16.82 18.55 9.26
N LEU A 46 18.05 19.01 9.51
CA LEU A 46 19.12 18.98 8.53
C LEU A 46 19.74 17.58 8.52
N THR A 47 19.87 16.98 7.34
CA THR A 47 20.51 15.68 7.17
C THR A 47 21.57 15.73 6.09
N PHE A 48 22.75 15.19 6.39
CA PHE A 48 23.91 15.22 5.50
C PHE A 48 24.33 13.79 5.14
N ASP A 49 24.37 13.48 3.84
CA ASP A 49 24.79 12.19 3.31
C ASP A 49 26.23 12.26 2.77
N ASP A 50 26.82 11.09 2.54
CA ASP A 50 28.11 10.84 1.88
C ASP A 50 29.38 11.11 2.67
N GLY A 51 29.36 11.93 3.73
CA GLY A 51 30.53 12.18 4.56
C GLY A 51 31.03 10.98 5.40
N PRO A 52 32.07 11.21 6.23
CA PRO A 52 32.76 12.49 6.39
C PRO A 52 33.77 12.81 5.27
N ASP A 53 33.91 14.08 4.97
CA ASP A 53 34.94 14.67 4.12
C ASP A 53 35.91 15.50 4.98
N PRO A 54 37.24 15.30 4.87
CA PRO A 54 38.21 15.96 5.74
C PRO A 54 38.32 17.47 5.53
N HIS A 55 37.82 18.00 4.41
CA HIS A 55 37.84 19.44 4.13
C HIS A 55 36.49 20.09 4.48
N TYR A 56 35.37 19.47 4.09
CA TYR A 56 34.06 20.09 4.20
C TYR A 56 33.31 19.79 5.50
N THR A 57 33.39 18.55 6.02
CA THR A 57 32.70 18.19 7.27
C THR A 57 33.15 19.03 8.47
N PRO A 58 34.45 19.33 8.69
CA PRO A 58 34.87 20.23 9.77
C PRO A 58 34.22 21.61 9.71
N ARG A 59 34.18 22.20 8.51
CA ARG A 59 33.60 23.53 8.28
C ARG A 59 32.08 23.51 8.48
N LEU A 60 31.43 22.44 8.06
CA LEU A 60 30.00 22.23 8.32
C LEU A 60 29.71 22.16 9.83
N LEU A 61 30.52 21.43 10.60
CA LEU A 61 30.36 21.33 12.05
C LEU A 61 30.55 22.69 12.74
N ASP A 62 31.56 23.47 12.32
CA ASP A 62 31.76 24.82 12.85
C ASP A 62 30.57 25.75 12.54
N LEU A 63 30.02 25.69 11.32
CA LEU A 63 28.82 26.44 10.94
C LEU A 63 27.59 26.03 11.76
N LEU A 64 27.35 24.72 11.94
CA LEU A 64 26.25 24.22 12.76
C LEU A 64 26.40 24.68 14.22
N ARG A 65 27.62 24.66 14.76
CA ARG A 65 27.91 25.14 16.12
C ARG A 65 27.62 26.62 16.28
N GLN A 66 28.04 27.45 15.32
CA GLN A 66 27.79 28.90 15.32
C GLN A 66 26.30 29.24 15.44
N HIS A 67 25.44 28.48 14.75
CA HIS A 67 23.99 28.65 14.78
C HIS A 67 23.27 27.76 15.80
N GLN A 68 24.00 27.10 16.70
CA GLN A 68 23.46 26.15 17.69
C GLN A 68 22.53 25.07 17.09
N ALA A 69 22.75 24.74 15.81
CA ALA A 69 21.93 23.80 15.05
C ALA A 69 22.37 22.35 15.31
N LYS A 70 21.41 21.42 15.38
CA LYS A 70 21.72 19.98 15.43
C LYS A 70 21.26 19.30 14.15
N ALA A 71 22.17 18.51 13.56
CA ALA A 71 21.91 17.76 12.34
C ALA A 71 22.02 16.23 12.55
N THR A 72 21.71 15.49 11.49
CA THR A 72 21.96 14.04 11.38
C THR A 72 22.87 13.74 10.20
N PHE A 73 23.94 13.00 10.42
CA PHE A 73 24.93 12.63 9.40
C PHE A 73 24.78 11.15 9.04
N PHE A 74 24.41 10.84 7.80
CA PHE A 74 24.39 9.48 7.26
C PHE A 74 25.74 9.20 6.59
N VAL A 75 26.64 8.57 7.33
CA VAL A 75 28.04 8.41 6.90
C VAL A 75 28.25 7.15 6.08
N VAL A 76 29.12 7.24 5.08
CA VAL A 76 29.63 6.10 4.31
C VAL A 76 30.75 5.46 5.12
N GLY A 77 30.65 4.15 5.36
CA GLY A 77 31.56 3.44 6.27
C GLY A 77 33.03 3.48 5.89
N GLU A 78 33.36 3.47 4.60
CA GLU A 78 34.74 3.63 4.12
C GLU A 78 35.32 4.99 4.54
N HIS A 79 34.54 6.06 4.43
CA HIS A 79 34.98 7.40 4.84
C HIS A 79 35.03 7.55 6.36
N ALA A 80 34.07 6.95 7.07
CA ALA A 80 34.07 6.89 8.53
C ALA A 80 35.30 6.13 9.07
N ALA A 81 35.73 5.05 8.41
CA ALA A 81 36.93 4.31 8.76
C ALA A 81 38.22 5.10 8.50
N SER A 82 38.25 5.91 7.44
CA SER A 82 39.40 6.75 7.09
C SER A 82 39.53 8.00 7.97
N HIS A 83 38.42 8.47 8.56
CA HIS A 83 38.36 9.70 9.36
C HIS A 83 37.61 9.50 10.69
N PRO A 84 38.07 8.57 11.56
CA PRO A 84 37.42 8.30 12.85
C PRO A 84 37.38 9.54 13.76
N GLU A 85 38.35 10.45 13.64
CA GLU A 85 38.39 11.72 14.37
C GLU A 85 37.18 12.61 14.06
N LEU A 86 36.70 12.59 12.81
CA LEU A 86 35.52 13.36 12.41
C LEU A 86 34.24 12.70 12.90
N ILE A 87 34.17 11.37 12.90
CA ILE A 87 33.06 10.63 13.49
C ILE A 87 32.94 10.93 14.98
N GLN A 88 34.06 10.94 15.70
CA GLN A 88 34.11 11.31 17.12
C GLN A 88 33.65 12.76 17.34
N ARG A 89 34.16 13.70 16.54
CA ARG A 89 33.76 15.12 16.62
C ARG A 89 32.26 15.31 16.35
N ILE A 90 31.70 14.67 15.32
CA ILE A 90 30.26 14.71 15.03
C ILE A 90 29.45 14.25 16.26
N HIS A 91 29.92 13.19 16.93
CA HIS A 91 29.26 12.66 18.12
C HIS A 91 29.36 13.60 19.34
N GLU A 92 30.56 14.09 19.65
CA GLU A 92 30.84 14.97 20.78
C GLU A 92 30.11 16.32 20.67
N GLU A 93 29.95 16.83 19.45
CA GLU A 93 29.14 18.02 19.17
C GLU A 93 27.63 17.75 19.24
N GLY A 94 27.21 16.53 19.58
CA GLY A 94 25.84 16.17 19.90
C GLY A 94 24.94 15.92 18.68
N HIS A 95 25.52 15.71 17.50
CA HIS A 95 24.78 15.34 16.30
C HIS A 95 24.42 13.84 16.30
N LEU A 96 23.42 13.46 15.50
CA LEU A 96 23.08 12.04 15.31
C LEU A 96 23.88 11.46 14.16
N ILE A 97 24.42 10.26 14.33
CA ILE A 97 25.13 9.54 13.27
C ILE A 97 24.27 8.36 12.82
N GLY A 98 23.96 8.31 11.53
CA GLY A 98 23.28 7.24 10.84
C GLY A 98 24.20 6.55 9.83
N ILE A 99 23.72 5.43 9.29
CA ILE A 99 24.47 4.58 8.36
C ILE A 99 24.06 4.88 6.92
N HIS A 100 25.04 4.99 6.01
CA HIS A 100 24.82 5.13 4.56
C HIS A 100 25.56 4.05 3.74
N ASN A 101 25.43 2.79 4.17
CA ASN A 101 26.25 1.64 3.73
C ASN A 101 27.75 1.82 4.02
N TYR A 102 28.58 0.83 3.65
CA TYR A 102 30.05 0.92 3.79
C TYR A 102 30.70 1.55 2.56
N ILE A 103 30.21 1.24 1.36
CA ILE A 103 30.51 1.95 0.11
C ILE A 103 29.24 2.62 -0.44
N HIS A 104 29.41 3.75 -1.13
CA HIS A 104 28.31 4.48 -1.78
C HIS A 104 27.85 3.77 -3.07
N LYS A 105 27.24 2.60 -2.92
CA LYS A 105 26.66 1.79 -4.00
C LYS A 105 25.15 1.62 -3.80
N THR A 106 24.38 1.71 -4.88
CA THR A 106 22.93 1.50 -4.85
C THR A 106 22.56 0.09 -4.40
N ASN A 107 21.58 -0.02 -3.50
CA ASN A 107 21.04 -1.30 -3.02
C ASN A 107 20.37 -2.12 -4.13
N TRP A 108 19.98 -1.49 -5.24
CA TRP A 108 19.41 -2.16 -6.39
C TRP A 108 20.34 -3.23 -6.97
N LEU A 109 21.66 -2.95 -7.00
CA LEU A 109 22.67 -3.82 -7.59
C LEU A 109 23.32 -4.76 -6.56
N MET A 110 22.83 -4.79 -5.32
CA MET A 110 23.40 -5.55 -4.23
C MET A 110 22.44 -6.63 -3.76
N ARG A 111 23.00 -7.80 -3.40
CA ARG A 111 22.25 -8.91 -2.80
C ARG A 111 21.86 -8.55 -1.36
N PRO A 112 20.77 -9.12 -0.80
CA PRO A 112 20.34 -8.87 0.59
C PRO A 112 21.44 -9.05 1.64
N ARG A 113 22.23 -10.12 1.51
CA ARG A 113 23.36 -10.39 2.42
C ARG A 113 24.41 -9.27 2.34
N THR A 114 24.76 -8.85 1.13
CA THR A 114 25.71 -7.76 0.90
C THR A 114 25.24 -6.47 1.54
N VAL A 115 23.97 -6.09 1.37
CA VAL A 115 23.40 -4.89 2.01
C VAL A 115 23.49 -5.01 3.53
N ARG A 116 23.08 -6.13 4.12
CA ARG A 116 23.19 -6.35 5.57
C ARG A 116 24.64 -6.18 6.06
N ASP A 117 25.60 -6.80 5.38
CA ASP A 117 27.01 -6.80 5.79
C ASP A 117 27.61 -5.39 5.67
N GLN A 118 27.25 -4.63 4.62
CA GLN A 118 27.59 -3.21 4.45
C GLN A 118 27.10 -2.37 5.63
N ILE A 119 25.83 -2.51 5.99
CA ILE A 119 25.24 -1.73 7.07
C ILE A 119 25.82 -2.15 8.44
N GLN A 120 26.06 -3.45 8.65
CA GLN A 120 26.66 -3.96 9.89
C GLN A 120 28.09 -3.44 10.07
N ARG A 121 28.90 -3.45 9.01
CA ARG A 121 30.27 -2.96 9.04
C ARG A 121 30.35 -1.48 9.41
N THR A 122 29.55 -0.63 8.76
CA THR A 122 29.50 0.80 9.10
C THR A 122 29.00 1.03 10.53
N GLY A 123 27.97 0.29 10.95
CA GLY A 123 27.48 0.39 12.34
C GLY A 123 28.51 -0.02 13.38
N GLN A 124 29.38 -0.99 13.08
CA GLN A 124 30.48 -1.41 13.94
C GLN A 124 31.54 -0.31 14.05
N ILE A 125 31.95 0.30 12.94
CA ILE A 125 32.91 1.42 12.93
C ILE A 125 32.40 2.58 13.79
N ILE A 126 31.13 2.97 13.61
CA ILE A 126 30.51 4.04 14.42
C ILE A 126 30.54 3.67 15.91
N HIS A 127 30.23 2.42 16.26
CA HIS A 127 30.22 1.96 17.63
C HIS A 127 31.62 1.90 18.26
N GLU A 128 32.63 1.49 17.50
CA GLU A 128 34.02 1.42 17.96
C GLU A 128 34.59 2.81 18.25
N VAL A 129 34.24 3.81 17.42
CA VAL A 129 34.68 5.20 17.63
C VAL A 129 33.91 5.86 18.77
N THR A 130 32.57 5.79 18.75
CA THR A 130 31.72 6.63 19.62
C THR A 130 31.25 5.93 20.89
N GLY A 131 31.39 4.60 20.99
CA GLY A 131 30.77 3.78 22.02
C GLY A 131 29.25 3.60 21.86
N VAL A 132 28.61 4.25 20.88
CA VAL A 132 27.15 4.24 20.70
C VAL A 132 26.74 3.42 19.48
N LYS A 133 25.72 2.56 19.64
CA LYS A 133 25.13 1.82 18.53
C LYS A 133 24.04 2.66 17.86
N THR A 134 24.19 2.91 16.56
CA THR A 134 23.14 3.54 15.76
C THR A 134 22.21 2.52 15.11
N CYS A 135 20.91 2.84 15.08
CA CYS A 135 19.91 2.10 14.32
C CYS A 135 19.39 2.89 13.11
N TYR A 136 19.85 4.12 12.89
CA TYR A 136 19.38 4.98 11.82
C TYR A 136 20.11 4.63 10.52
N TYR A 137 19.36 4.45 9.44
CA TYR A 137 19.87 4.02 8.16
C TYR A 137 19.22 4.80 7.03
N ARG A 138 20.01 5.27 6.07
CA ARG A 138 19.52 5.81 4.80
C ARG A 138 20.18 5.02 3.68
N PRO A 139 19.43 4.37 2.78
CA PRO A 139 20.04 3.68 1.65
C PRO A 139 20.59 4.70 0.64
N PRO A 140 21.77 4.44 0.04
CA PRO A 140 22.29 5.25 -1.06
C PRO A 140 21.25 5.48 -2.15
N TRP A 141 21.20 6.70 -2.68
CA TRP A 141 20.22 7.15 -3.68
C TRP A 141 18.75 7.11 -3.21
N GLY A 142 18.49 6.81 -1.93
CA GLY A 142 17.16 6.53 -1.41
C GLY A 142 16.47 5.33 -2.08
N ILE A 143 17.25 4.44 -2.73
CA ILE A 143 16.73 3.26 -3.42
C ILE A 143 16.72 2.10 -2.44
N MET A 144 15.52 1.58 -2.17
CA MET A 144 15.29 0.44 -1.29
C MET A 144 15.10 -0.81 -2.13
N ASN A 145 15.59 -1.94 -1.63
CA ASN A 145 15.25 -3.26 -2.17
C ASN A 145 14.33 -4.03 -1.22
N LEU A 146 13.96 -5.25 -1.63
CA LEU A 146 13.07 -6.12 -0.87
C LEU A 146 13.62 -6.45 0.54
N PHE A 147 14.94 -6.49 0.72
CA PHE A 147 15.55 -6.68 2.04
C PHE A 147 15.28 -5.50 2.97
N ASP A 148 15.49 -4.27 2.49
CA ASP A 148 15.21 -3.05 3.26
C ASP A 148 13.74 -2.99 3.70
N PHE A 149 12.84 -3.43 2.81
CA PHE A 149 11.41 -3.48 3.06
C PHE A 149 11.00 -4.48 4.17
N PHE A 150 11.69 -5.63 4.26
CA PHE A 150 11.37 -6.70 5.20
C PHE A 150 12.25 -6.78 6.45
N SER A 151 13.33 -6.01 6.54
CA SER A 151 14.19 -5.96 7.73
C SER A 151 13.43 -5.39 8.94
N LYS A 152 12.73 -6.26 9.68
CA LYS A 152 11.63 -5.84 10.58
C LYS A 152 12.07 -5.30 11.95
N LYS A 153 13.33 -5.43 12.37
CA LYS A 153 13.65 -5.35 13.82
C LYS A 153 14.88 -4.56 14.26
N GLU A 154 15.79 -4.16 13.39
CA GLU A 154 17.08 -3.59 13.84
C GLU A 154 17.35 -2.16 13.40
N ARG A 155 16.58 -1.62 12.42
CA ARG A 155 16.95 -0.36 11.76
C ARG A 155 15.74 0.53 11.47
N LYS A 156 15.93 1.84 11.65
CA LYS A 156 15.00 2.92 11.32
C LYS A 156 15.45 3.55 10.01
N ILE A 157 14.66 3.36 8.95
CA ILE A 157 14.99 3.93 7.64
C ILE A 157 14.55 5.40 7.63
N VAL A 158 15.48 6.30 7.33
CA VAL A 158 15.24 7.73 7.25
C VAL A 158 15.50 8.18 5.81
N LEU A 159 14.46 8.74 5.18
CA LEU A 159 14.53 9.40 3.88
C LEU A 159 14.35 10.91 4.10
N TRP A 160 13.79 11.62 3.13
CA TRP A 160 13.64 13.08 3.18
C TRP A 160 12.27 13.52 2.65
N SER A 161 11.89 14.75 3.00
CA SER A 161 10.73 15.45 2.43
C SER A 161 11.13 16.49 1.39
N SER A 162 12.36 17.02 1.47
CA SER A 162 12.91 18.03 0.59
C SER A 162 14.33 17.67 0.13
N MET A 163 14.64 17.97 -1.12
CA MET A 163 15.90 17.66 -1.80
C MET A 163 16.19 18.78 -2.81
N PHE A 164 17.45 19.23 -2.89
CA PHE A 164 17.77 20.50 -3.54
C PHE A 164 18.78 20.41 -4.70
N GLU A 165 19.29 19.21 -4.99
CA GLU A 165 20.42 18.99 -5.93
C GLU A 165 21.70 19.71 -5.52
N ASP A 166 21.97 19.82 -4.22
CA ASP A 166 23.13 20.51 -3.66
C ASP A 166 24.47 19.86 -4.05
N TRP A 167 24.44 18.60 -4.51
CA TRP A 167 25.60 17.89 -5.07
C TRP A 167 25.99 18.32 -6.49
N ARG A 168 25.25 19.25 -7.13
CA ARG A 168 25.56 19.77 -8.47
C ARG A 168 26.03 21.21 -8.41
N SER A 169 27.28 21.49 -8.76
CA SER A 169 27.86 22.83 -8.77
C SER A 169 27.12 23.80 -9.69
N ARG A 170 26.49 23.32 -10.77
CA ARG A 170 25.68 24.15 -11.69
C ARG A 170 24.46 24.82 -11.05
N VAL A 171 24.01 24.34 -9.89
CA VAL A 171 22.89 24.97 -9.17
C VAL A 171 23.34 26.32 -8.62
N GLY A 172 24.55 26.39 -8.06
CA GLY A 172 25.11 27.58 -7.43
C GLY A 172 24.47 27.92 -6.08
N ALA A 173 25.21 28.60 -5.21
CA ALA A 173 24.78 28.93 -3.85
C ALA A 173 23.46 29.70 -3.81
N GLN A 174 23.30 30.76 -4.61
CA GLN A 174 22.09 31.59 -4.60
C GLN A 174 20.82 30.79 -4.89
N ARG A 175 20.81 30.01 -5.98
CA ARG A 175 19.64 29.21 -6.36
C ARG A 175 19.38 28.08 -5.35
N LEU A 176 20.45 27.52 -4.77
CA LEU A 176 20.33 26.53 -3.72
C LEU A 176 19.66 27.14 -2.48
N THR A 177 20.06 28.33 -2.06
CA THR A 177 19.42 29.10 -0.98
C THR A 177 17.93 29.29 -1.25
N GLU A 178 17.55 29.78 -2.44
CA GLU A 178 16.14 29.97 -2.81
C GLU A 178 15.33 28.68 -2.71
N ARG A 179 15.89 27.55 -3.16
CA ARG A 179 15.24 26.24 -3.08
C ARG A 179 15.08 25.78 -1.63
N MET A 180 16.09 25.96 -0.79
CA MET A 180 16.06 25.58 0.62
C MET A 180 15.08 26.44 1.42
N LEU A 181 15.07 27.75 1.21
CA LEU A 181 14.15 28.68 1.89
C LEU A 181 12.69 28.40 1.53
N LYS A 182 12.39 28.03 0.27
CA LYS A 182 11.03 27.67 -0.15
C LYS A 182 10.46 26.47 0.61
N GLU A 183 11.34 25.54 0.99
CA GLU A 183 10.95 24.37 1.77
C GLU A 183 11.21 24.55 3.27
N LEU A 184 11.70 25.70 3.75
CA LEU A 184 12.02 25.93 5.15
C LEU A 184 10.73 26.10 5.98
N ARG A 185 10.33 25.01 6.66
CA ARG A 185 9.14 24.96 7.52
C ARG A 185 9.22 23.81 8.52
N GLY A 186 8.34 23.84 9.51
CA GLY A 186 8.19 22.77 10.49
C GLY A 186 7.98 21.38 9.87
N GLY A 187 8.60 20.40 10.50
CA GLY A 187 8.52 18.98 10.20
C GLY A 187 9.43 18.52 9.07
N GLU A 188 10.13 19.43 8.38
CA GLU A 188 10.93 19.06 7.21
C GLU A 188 12.13 18.20 7.57
N VAL A 189 12.46 17.28 6.68
CA VAL A 189 13.72 16.53 6.68
C VAL A 189 14.44 16.87 5.38
N MET A 190 15.42 17.76 5.49
CA MET A 190 16.20 18.31 4.38
C MET A 190 17.38 17.38 4.08
N LEU A 191 17.46 16.88 2.84
CA LEU A 191 18.61 16.13 2.34
C LEU A 191 19.65 17.08 1.74
N LEU A 192 20.87 17.02 2.28
CA LEU A 192 22.08 17.72 1.84
C LEU A 192 23.26 16.75 1.86
N HIS A 193 24.41 17.17 1.33
CA HIS A 193 25.62 16.36 1.18
C HIS A 193 26.86 17.15 1.59
N ASP A 194 27.73 16.55 2.38
CA ASP A 194 28.97 17.17 2.86
C ASP A 194 30.23 16.64 2.14
N ARG A 195 30.06 15.82 1.09
CA ARG A 195 31.14 15.30 0.24
C ARG A 195 30.82 15.45 -1.24
N GLY A 196 31.81 15.89 -2.02
CA GLY A 196 31.69 16.12 -3.48
C GLY A 196 32.36 15.04 -4.35
N THR A 197 32.83 13.94 -3.76
CA THR A 197 33.64 12.91 -4.46
C THR A 197 32.91 11.57 -4.65
N THR A 198 31.67 11.46 -4.18
CA THR A 198 30.82 10.31 -4.46
C THR A 198 30.31 10.33 -5.90
N LEU A 199 29.94 9.15 -6.43
CA LEU A 199 29.47 9.02 -7.80
C LEU A 199 28.26 9.93 -8.05
N GLY A 200 28.40 10.90 -8.96
CA GLY A 200 27.34 11.82 -9.36
C GLY A 200 27.34 13.18 -8.66
N ALA A 201 28.24 13.39 -7.67
CA ALA A 201 28.47 14.67 -7.03
C ALA A 201 29.63 15.43 -7.70
N ASP A 202 29.54 16.76 -7.72
CA ASP A 202 30.60 17.64 -8.20
C ASP A 202 31.53 18.04 -7.02
N ALA A 203 32.84 18.06 -7.26
CA ALA A 203 33.86 18.24 -6.20
C ALA A 203 33.67 19.51 -5.35
N HIS A 204 33.23 20.62 -5.97
CA HIS A 204 33.05 21.91 -5.30
C HIS A 204 31.60 22.18 -4.85
N ALA A 205 30.70 21.22 -5.03
CA ALA A 205 29.30 21.39 -4.63
C ALA A 205 29.11 21.60 -3.12
N PRO A 206 29.85 20.91 -2.21
CA PRO A 206 29.73 21.16 -0.77
C PRO A 206 30.08 22.60 -0.35
N GLU A 207 30.98 23.27 -1.07
CA GLU A 207 31.28 24.69 -0.83
C GLU A 207 30.03 25.57 -1.03
N GLN A 208 29.32 25.33 -2.13
CA GLN A 208 28.10 26.07 -2.47
C GLN A 208 26.96 25.74 -1.48
N MET A 209 26.91 24.48 -1.02
CA MET A 209 25.98 24.04 0.03
C MET A 209 26.23 24.77 1.34
N LEU A 210 27.48 24.90 1.79
CA LEU A 210 27.82 25.64 3.01
C LEU A 210 27.40 27.11 2.94
N GLN A 211 27.66 27.78 1.82
CA GLN A 211 27.24 29.16 1.58
C GLN A 211 25.72 29.33 1.64
N ALA A 212 24.98 28.40 1.03
CA ALA A 212 23.52 28.43 1.06
C ALA A 212 22.97 28.13 2.46
N LEU A 213 23.57 27.16 3.16
CA LEU A 213 23.14 26.72 4.48
C LEU A 213 23.27 27.82 5.53
N GLU A 214 24.34 28.63 5.49
CA GLU A 214 24.51 29.76 6.41
C GLU A 214 23.33 30.73 6.33
N VAL A 215 22.93 31.12 5.12
CA VAL A 215 21.77 32.00 4.90
C VAL A 215 20.47 31.35 5.38
N VAL A 216 20.30 30.06 5.14
CA VAL A 216 19.10 29.31 5.57
C VAL A 216 19.02 29.20 7.10
N LEU A 217 20.15 29.03 7.79
CA LEU A 217 20.21 28.99 9.25
C LEU A 217 19.88 30.35 9.87
N GLN A 218 20.39 31.44 9.29
CA GLN A 218 20.03 32.80 9.71
C GLN A 218 18.52 33.07 9.55
N GLU A 219 17.94 32.66 8.43
CA GLU A 219 16.51 32.83 8.18
C GLU A 219 15.66 31.92 9.08
N ALA A 220 16.12 30.70 9.36
CA ALA A 220 15.45 29.81 10.30
C ALA A 220 15.38 30.43 11.71
N GLU A 221 16.48 31.01 12.19
CA GLU A 221 16.53 31.73 13.46
C GLU A 221 15.55 32.91 13.48
N ARG A 222 15.51 33.71 12.41
CA ARG A 222 14.56 34.83 12.25
C ARG A 222 13.10 34.37 12.30
N LEU A 223 12.80 33.19 11.77
CA LEU A 223 11.47 32.58 11.75
C LEU A 223 11.14 31.80 13.03
N GLY A 224 12.05 31.69 13.99
CA GLY A 224 11.89 30.86 15.18
C GLY A 224 11.84 29.36 14.90
N LEU A 225 12.42 28.93 13.77
CA LEU A 225 12.56 27.53 13.38
C LEU A 225 13.89 26.96 13.90
N GLN A 226 13.83 25.80 14.52
CA GLN A 226 15.00 25.14 15.10
C GLN A 226 15.40 23.89 14.32
N SER A 227 16.68 23.78 13.98
CA SER A 227 17.26 22.56 13.42
C SER A 227 17.53 21.54 14.52
N VAL A 228 16.92 20.36 14.42
CA VAL A 228 17.04 19.25 15.38
C VAL A 228 17.45 17.94 14.69
N ARG A 229 17.93 16.99 15.48
CA ARG A 229 18.22 15.62 15.01
C ARG A 229 16.93 14.92 14.56
N VAL A 230 17.05 13.95 13.64
CA VAL A 230 15.87 13.20 13.16
C VAL A 230 15.20 12.38 14.26
N ASP A 231 15.93 11.89 15.27
CA ASP A 231 15.36 11.16 16.38
C ASP A 231 14.50 12.04 17.29
N THR A 232 14.93 13.28 17.53
CA THR A 232 14.13 14.30 18.21
C THR A 232 12.89 14.65 17.40
N LEU A 233 13.05 14.88 16.08
CA LEU A 233 11.94 15.20 15.19
C LEU A 233 10.92 14.05 15.06
N MET A 234 11.38 12.80 15.18
CA MET A 234 10.52 11.61 15.30
C MET A 234 9.85 11.50 16.69
N GLY A 235 10.55 11.95 17.73
CA GLY A 235 10.22 11.78 19.15
C GLY A 235 9.38 12.90 19.78
N GLY A 236 9.06 13.98 19.05
CA GLY A 236 8.10 15.01 19.47
C GLY A 236 6.68 14.50 19.81
N ILE A 237 6.44 13.20 19.65
CA ILE A 237 5.24 12.47 20.09
C ILE A 237 5.28 12.13 21.60
N ILE A 238 6.45 12.09 22.25
CA ILE A 238 6.60 11.57 23.62
C ILE A 238 6.50 12.68 24.69
N VAL A 239 6.72 13.96 24.36
CA VAL A 239 6.72 15.05 25.35
C VAL A 239 5.31 15.61 25.64
N SER A 240 4.29 15.25 24.85
CA SER A 240 2.91 15.76 25.00
C SER A 240 1.92 14.78 25.66
N GLU A 241 2.28 13.53 25.92
CA GLU A 241 1.32 12.51 26.41
C GLU A 241 1.16 12.43 27.95
N SER A 242 1.70 13.39 28.73
CA SER A 242 1.52 13.34 30.19
C SER A 242 0.24 14.01 30.72
N GLN A 243 -0.53 14.77 29.92
CA GLN A 243 -1.79 15.36 30.40
C GLN A 243 -2.89 15.36 29.33
N ASN A 244 -3.68 14.29 29.30
CA ASN A 244 -5.13 14.30 29.45
C ASN A 244 -5.73 12.97 28.99
N LYS A 245 -6.09 12.13 29.96
CA LYS A 245 -7.12 11.12 29.78
C LYS A 245 -8.46 11.84 29.65
N THR A 246 -8.92 12.04 28.42
CA THR A 246 -10.35 12.21 28.18
C THR A 246 -10.77 11.37 26.98
N GLN A 247 -11.66 10.44 27.30
CA GLN A 247 -12.24 9.43 26.47
C GLN A 247 -13.18 10.08 25.44
N LEU A 248 -12.69 10.33 24.22
CA LEU A 248 -13.52 10.71 23.09
C LEU A 248 -13.19 9.79 21.90
N GLN A 249 -14.26 9.34 21.25
CA GLN A 249 -14.31 8.32 20.22
C GLN A 249 -13.28 8.59 19.10
N THR A 250 -12.22 7.76 19.03
CA THR A 250 -11.19 7.89 17.99
C THR A 250 -11.68 7.35 16.64
N PRO A 251 -11.49 8.11 15.53
CA PRO A 251 -11.68 7.59 14.17
C PRO A 251 -10.65 6.47 13.88
N LEU A 252 -11.02 5.51 13.03
CA LEU A 252 -10.22 4.31 12.74
C LEU A 252 -8.74 4.62 12.49
N LYS A 253 -7.86 3.91 13.23
CA LYS A 253 -6.39 4.01 13.15
C LYS A 253 -5.91 3.97 11.69
N LEU A 254 -5.10 4.96 11.31
CA LEU A 254 -4.64 5.29 9.96
C LEU A 254 -4.15 4.10 9.11
N TRP A 255 -3.57 3.06 9.73
CA TRP A 255 -3.13 1.85 9.02
C TRP A 255 -4.29 1.03 8.44
N LYS A 256 -5.48 1.02 9.08
CA LYS A 256 -6.67 0.35 8.54
C LYS A 256 -7.16 1.04 7.27
N ARG A 257 -7.09 2.38 7.21
CA ARG A 257 -7.44 3.18 6.01
C ARG A 257 -6.50 2.88 4.83
N ILE A 258 -5.23 2.58 5.11
CA ILE A 258 -4.22 2.28 4.10
C ILE A 258 -4.36 0.85 3.55
N VAL A 259 -4.65 -0.14 4.41
CA VAL A 259 -4.94 -1.50 3.95
C VAL A 259 -6.20 -1.51 3.08
N VAL A 260 -7.21 -0.73 3.46
CA VAL A 260 -8.44 -0.55 2.66
C VAL A 260 -8.13 0.12 1.33
N ALA A 261 -7.31 1.17 1.30
CA ALA A 261 -6.93 1.84 0.05
C ALA A 261 -6.15 0.94 -0.94
N LEU A 262 -5.20 0.14 -0.45
CA LEU A 262 -4.46 -0.82 -1.28
C LEU A 262 -5.35 -1.96 -1.80
N TRP A 263 -6.34 -2.35 -1.00
CA TRP A 263 -7.31 -3.37 -1.37
C TRP A 263 -8.35 -2.87 -2.37
N LEU A 264 -8.84 -1.63 -2.23
CA LEU A 264 -9.68 -0.96 -3.23
C LEU A 264 -8.92 -0.74 -4.55
N GLY A 265 -7.63 -0.45 -4.48
CA GLY A 265 -6.76 -0.39 -5.67
C GLY A 265 -6.58 -1.75 -6.36
N TRP A 266 -6.48 -2.84 -5.58
CA TRP A 266 -6.46 -4.20 -6.13
C TRP A 266 -7.81 -4.61 -6.72
N GLU A 267 -8.92 -4.20 -6.11
CA GLU A 267 -10.25 -4.44 -6.66
C GLU A 267 -10.48 -3.72 -7.97
N ASN A 268 -10.16 -2.43 -8.06
CA ASN A 268 -10.28 -1.70 -9.32
C ASN A 268 -9.46 -2.36 -10.45
N LEU A 269 -8.28 -2.88 -10.11
CA LEU A 269 -7.47 -3.67 -11.03
C LEU A 269 -8.12 -5.03 -11.36
N PHE A 270 -8.74 -5.72 -10.39
CA PHE A 270 -9.44 -6.98 -10.59
C PHE A 270 -10.71 -6.82 -11.44
N HIS A 271 -11.53 -5.81 -11.15
CA HIS A 271 -12.70 -5.41 -11.94
C HIS A 271 -12.31 -5.08 -13.39
N TRP A 272 -11.20 -4.34 -13.57
CA TRP A 272 -10.69 -4.01 -14.89
C TRP A 272 -10.15 -5.22 -15.65
N VAL A 273 -9.40 -6.12 -14.99
CA VAL A 273 -8.82 -7.33 -15.62
C VAL A 273 -9.88 -8.38 -15.95
N TYR A 274 -10.96 -8.49 -15.17
CA TYR A 274 -11.92 -9.59 -15.27
C TYR A 274 -13.34 -9.19 -15.71
N HIS A 275 -13.56 -7.92 -16.06
CA HIS A 275 -14.84 -7.39 -16.59
C HIS A 275 -16.07 -7.83 -15.78
N LEU A 276 -16.01 -7.72 -14.45
CA LEU A 276 -17.12 -8.05 -13.57
C LEU A 276 -18.30 -7.08 -13.79
N ARG A 277 -19.52 -7.63 -13.90
CA ARG A 277 -20.76 -6.86 -13.97
C ARG A 277 -21.35 -6.71 -12.57
N THR A 278 -21.94 -5.56 -12.28
CA THR A 278 -22.53 -5.25 -10.97
C THR A 278 -24.01 -5.55 -11.00
N ALA A 279 -24.54 -6.25 -9.98
CA ALA A 279 -25.95 -6.59 -9.96
C ALA A 279 -26.88 -5.39 -9.69
N SER A 280 -26.42 -4.44 -8.88
CA SER A 280 -27.14 -3.18 -8.63
C SER A 280 -26.16 -2.02 -8.71
N PRO A 281 -26.18 -1.21 -9.79
CA PRO A 281 -25.25 -0.08 -9.95
C PRO A 281 -25.42 1.01 -8.88
N GLU A 282 -26.61 1.14 -8.31
CA GLU A 282 -26.94 2.14 -7.28
C GLU A 282 -26.48 1.73 -5.88
N ASP A 283 -26.38 0.43 -5.60
CA ASP A 283 -25.80 -0.11 -4.37
C ASP A 283 -25.01 -1.42 -4.63
N PRO A 284 -23.74 -1.35 -5.07
CA PRO A 284 -22.96 -2.51 -5.47
C PRO A 284 -22.58 -3.36 -4.25
N MET A 285 -23.34 -4.43 -3.97
CA MET A 285 -22.93 -5.44 -2.99
C MET A 285 -22.46 -6.74 -3.67
N LEU A 286 -23.01 -7.04 -4.84
CA LEU A 286 -22.75 -8.29 -5.54
C LEU A 286 -22.34 -8.02 -6.98
N HIS A 287 -21.18 -8.54 -7.34
CA HIS A 287 -20.62 -8.55 -8.68
C HIS A 287 -20.68 -9.97 -9.24
N PHE A 288 -20.81 -10.10 -10.55
CA PHE A 288 -20.90 -11.40 -11.20
C PHE A 288 -20.21 -11.42 -12.57
N ARG A 289 -19.88 -12.63 -13.03
CA ARG A 289 -19.45 -12.89 -14.41
C ARG A 289 -19.90 -14.26 -14.89
N SER A 290 -20.17 -14.37 -16.19
CA SER A 290 -20.36 -15.67 -16.83
C SER A 290 -18.99 -16.32 -17.11
N ARG A 291 -18.86 -17.61 -16.80
CA ARG A 291 -17.66 -18.39 -17.10
C ARG A 291 -17.98 -19.87 -17.20
N VAL A 292 -17.02 -20.62 -17.75
CA VAL A 292 -17.03 -22.08 -17.68
C VAL A 292 -16.48 -22.51 -16.32
N TYR A 293 -17.19 -23.43 -15.66
CA TYR A 293 -16.79 -24.02 -14.39
C TYR A 293 -15.57 -24.91 -14.59
N HIS A 294 -14.53 -24.68 -13.79
CA HIS A 294 -13.29 -25.46 -13.79
C HIS A 294 -13.02 -25.91 -12.35
N GLY A 295 -13.52 -27.09 -11.98
CA GLY A 295 -13.45 -27.60 -10.62
C GLY A 295 -13.94 -29.04 -10.48
N ALA A 296 -13.92 -29.54 -9.25
CA ALA A 296 -14.46 -30.86 -8.92
C ALA A 296 -15.99 -30.86 -9.06
N ARG A 297 -16.60 -32.03 -9.23
CA ARG A 297 -18.06 -32.17 -9.27
C ARG A 297 -18.67 -31.67 -7.96
N VAL A 298 -19.69 -30.81 -8.06
CA VAL A 298 -20.40 -30.19 -6.91
C VAL A 298 -21.87 -30.56 -7.03
N GLU A 299 -22.38 -31.27 -6.02
CA GLU A 299 -23.79 -31.67 -5.90
C GLU A 299 -24.57 -30.72 -4.98
N MET A 300 -25.68 -30.19 -5.48
CA MET A 300 -26.53 -29.23 -4.77
C MET A 300 -27.70 -29.95 -4.08
N ASN A 301 -28.31 -29.31 -3.08
CA ASN A 301 -29.33 -29.91 -2.20
C ASN A 301 -30.53 -30.54 -2.94
N ASP A 302 -30.82 -30.10 -4.17
CA ASP A 302 -31.96 -30.55 -4.97
C ASP A 302 -31.56 -31.55 -6.09
N GLY A 303 -30.40 -32.22 -5.95
CA GLY A 303 -29.89 -33.22 -6.90
C GLY A 303 -29.26 -32.64 -8.18
N HIS A 304 -29.29 -31.31 -8.34
CA HIS A 304 -28.58 -30.62 -9.40
C HIS A 304 -27.06 -30.73 -9.22
N VAL A 305 -26.34 -30.85 -10.32
CA VAL A 305 -24.88 -31.03 -10.32
C VAL A 305 -24.23 -30.05 -11.28
N ILE A 306 -23.15 -29.41 -10.84
CA ILE A 306 -22.19 -28.75 -11.74
C ILE A 306 -20.90 -29.56 -11.83
N GLN A 307 -20.37 -29.65 -13.03
CA GLN A 307 -19.13 -30.35 -13.34
C GLN A 307 -18.25 -29.52 -14.29
N ASN A 308 -16.98 -29.90 -14.39
CA ASN A 308 -16.01 -29.21 -15.24
C ASN A 308 -16.54 -29.07 -16.69
N GLY A 309 -16.52 -27.86 -17.23
CA GLY A 309 -17.09 -27.55 -18.55
C GLY A 309 -18.49 -26.92 -18.52
N ASP A 310 -19.19 -26.93 -17.39
CA ASP A 310 -20.53 -26.35 -17.31
C ASP A 310 -20.51 -24.82 -17.28
N PRO A 311 -21.44 -24.15 -17.98
CA PRO A 311 -21.62 -22.70 -17.88
C PRO A 311 -22.18 -22.33 -16.50
N VAL A 312 -21.57 -21.35 -15.85
CA VAL A 312 -21.92 -20.92 -14.49
C VAL A 312 -21.76 -19.40 -14.36
N ILE A 313 -22.52 -18.82 -13.42
CA ILE A 313 -22.35 -17.43 -13.01
C ILE A 313 -21.53 -17.43 -11.72
N GLU A 314 -20.36 -16.80 -11.76
CA GLU A 314 -19.49 -16.67 -10.59
C GLU A 314 -19.79 -15.38 -9.84
N LEU A 315 -20.08 -15.49 -8.55
CA LEU A 315 -20.40 -14.37 -7.67
C LEU A 315 -19.18 -13.88 -6.90
N HIS A 316 -19.09 -12.57 -6.77
CA HIS A 316 -18.07 -11.86 -6.00
C HIS A 316 -18.75 -10.80 -5.14
N PHE A 317 -18.40 -10.75 -3.85
CA PHE A 317 -18.89 -9.69 -2.99
C PHE A 317 -18.11 -8.40 -3.21
N ASP A 318 -18.81 -7.27 -3.14
CA ASP A 318 -18.19 -5.96 -3.07
C ASP A 318 -17.51 -5.80 -1.70
N ASN A 319 -16.20 -5.78 -1.76
CA ASN A 319 -15.35 -5.72 -0.58
C ASN A 319 -15.39 -4.34 0.09
N GLN A 320 -15.55 -3.26 -0.67
CA GLN A 320 -15.73 -1.91 -0.10
C GLN A 320 -16.97 -1.88 0.79
N LYS A 321 -18.10 -2.38 0.27
CA LYS A 321 -19.35 -2.47 1.00
C LYS A 321 -19.25 -3.40 2.21
N LEU A 322 -18.60 -4.55 2.06
CA LEU A 322 -18.34 -5.47 3.18
C LEU A 322 -17.53 -4.81 4.30
N PHE A 323 -16.55 -3.99 3.95
CA PHE A 323 -15.75 -3.26 4.94
C PHE A 323 -16.54 -2.14 5.61
N GLU A 324 -17.30 -1.35 4.85
CA GLU A 324 -18.19 -0.33 5.41
C GLU A 324 -19.19 -0.94 6.39
N LEU A 325 -19.83 -2.06 6.01
CA LEU A 325 -20.71 -2.81 6.90
C LEU A 325 -19.98 -3.31 8.14
N GLY A 326 -18.75 -3.83 8.01
CA GLY A 326 -17.96 -4.32 9.13
C GLY A 326 -17.53 -3.23 10.12
N VAL A 327 -17.14 -2.06 9.61
CA VAL A 327 -16.73 -0.89 10.40
C VAL A 327 -17.90 -0.24 11.13
N THR A 328 -19.04 -0.13 10.46
CA THR A 328 -20.24 0.55 11.01
C THR A 328 -21.08 -0.38 11.91
N SER A 329 -20.79 -1.69 11.91
CA SER A 329 -21.50 -2.66 12.73
C SER A 329 -20.97 -2.73 14.16
N ARG A 330 -21.88 -2.59 15.13
CA ARG A 330 -21.58 -2.59 16.57
C ARG A 330 -21.29 -3.98 17.15
N SER A 331 -21.67 -5.05 16.45
CA SER A 331 -21.43 -6.43 16.85
C SER A 331 -21.43 -7.38 15.65
N SER A 332 -20.90 -8.59 15.81
CA SER A 332 -20.92 -9.62 14.75
C SER A 332 -22.36 -10.02 14.36
N MET A 333 -23.29 -10.00 15.32
CA MET A 333 -24.71 -10.23 15.04
C MET A 333 -25.32 -9.08 14.22
N HIS A 334 -24.97 -7.84 14.56
CA HIS A 334 -25.42 -6.67 13.80
C HIS A 334 -24.87 -6.70 12.36
N LEU A 335 -23.61 -7.10 12.17
CA LEU A 335 -23.03 -7.32 10.85
C LEU A 335 -23.81 -8.39 10.06
N ALA A 336 -24.07 -9.54 10.68
CA ALA A 336 -24.81 -10.63 10.06
C ALA A 336 -26.23 -10.22 9.64
N ILE A 337 -26.96 -9.47 10.49
CA ILE A 337 -28.30 -8.96 10.18
C ILE A 337 -28.26 -8.00 8.98
N ARG A 338 -27.27 -7.11 8.91
CA ARG A 338 -27.13 -6.18 7.77
C ARG A 338 -26.77 -6.92 6.49
N MET A 339 -25.87 -7.88 6.54
CA MET A 339 -25.52 -8.73 5.39
C MET A 339 -26.73 -9.50 4.87
N ILE A 340 -27.57 -10.04 5.76
CA ILE A 340 -28.80 -10.73 5.37
C ILE A 340 -29.72 -9.79 4.61
N ARG A 341 -30.02 -8.60 5.17
CA ARG A 341 -30.90 -7.61 4.52
C ARG A 341 -30.37 -7.15 3.16
N THR A 342 -29.07 -6.92 3.04
CA THR A 342 -28.47 -6.53 1.75
C THR A 342 -28.55 -7.66 0.73
N MET A 343 -28.39 -8.92 1.15
CA MET A 343 -28.55 -10.06 0.23
C MET A 343 -30.00 -10.30 -0.20
N GLU A 344 -30.97 -10.08 0.69
CA GLU A 344 -32.40 -10.11 0.34
C GLU A 344 -32.76 -9.06 -0.72
N GLN A 345 -32.02 -7.95 -0.77
CA GLN A 345 -32.22 -6.89 -1.78
C GLN A 345 -31.54 -7.18 -3.11
N GLN A 346 -30.36 -7.81 -3.10
CA GLN A 346 -29.51 -7.94 -4.29
C GLN A 346 -29.77 -9.19 -5.12
N LEU A 347 -30.25 -10.28 -4.50
CA LEU A 347 -30.59 -11.50 -5.23
C LEU A 347 -31.77 -11.31 -6.21
N PRO A 348 -32.82 -10.53 -5.90
CA PRO A 348 -33.84 -10.14 -6.87
C PRO A 348 -33.31 -9.36 -8.07
N ASP A 349 -32.38 -8.42 -7.86
CA ASP A 349 -31.76 -7.66 -8.95
C ASP A 349 -30.92 -8.58 -9.84
N LEU A 350 -30.15 -9.50 -9.24
CA LEU A 350 -29.43 -10.54 -9.98
C LEU A 350 -30.38 -11.41 -10.82
N ALA A 351 -31.46 -11.91 -10.22
CA ALA A 351 -32.46 -12.71 -10.91
C ALA A 351 -33.08 -11.96 -12.10
N ARG A 352 -33.31 -10.64 -11.96
CA ARG A 352 -33.81 -9.79 -13.04
C ARG A 352 -32.85 -9.73 -14.23
N MET A 353 -31.57 -9.45 -14.03
CA MET A 353 -30.62 -9.41 -15.15
C MET A 353 -30.44 -10.77 -15.80
N VAL A 354 -30.41 -11.84 -15.00
CA VAL A 354 -30.34 -13.21 -15.53
C VAL A 354 -31.55 -13.51 -16.41
N ALA A 355 -32.76 -13.11 -16.01
CA ALA A 355 -33.96 -13.32 -16.80
C ALA A 355 -33.93 -12.56 -18.14
N LEU A 356 -33.40 -11.33 -18.14
CA LEU A 356 -33.39 -10.44 -19.31
C LEU A 356 -32.26 -10.76 -20.30
N GLU A 357 -31.15 -11.35 -19.86
CA GLU A 357 -29.98 -11.59 -20.71
C GLU A 357 -29.87 -13.06 -21.17
N PRO A 358 -29.97 -13.35 -22.49
CA PRO A 358 -29.88 -14.72 -23.02
C PRO A 358 -28.58 -15.44 -22.67
N GLU A 359 -27.46 -14.72 -22.63
CA GLU A 359 -26.14 -15.29 -22.29
C GLU A 359 -26.10 -15.84 -20.86
N LEU A 360 -26.76 -15.16 -19.91
CA LEU A 360 -26.79 -15.56 -18.50
C LEU A 360 -27.76 -16.72 -18.25
N ARG A 361 -28.87 -16.80 -19.02
CA ARG A 361 -29.84 -17.91 -18.94
C ARG A 361 -29.25 -19.27 -19.30
N SER A 362 -28.15 -19.29 -20.04
CA SER A 362 -27.46 -20.53 -20.42
C SER A 362 -26.71 -21.19 -19.25
N ALA A 363 -26.52 -20.49 -18.13
CA ALA A 363 -25.81 -21.02 -16.98
C ALA A 363 -26.63 -22.07 -16.23
N LYS A 364 -25.97 -23.10 -15.70
CA LYS A 364 -26.61 -24.13 -14.87
C LYS A 364 -26.79 -23.71 -13.42
N ALA A 365 -25.89 -22.86 -12.91
CA ALA A 365 -25.88 -22.47 -11.51
C ALA A 365 -25.17 -21.13 -11.31
N ILE A 366 -25.49 -20.50 -10.18
CA ILE A 366 -24.67 -19.44 -9.59
C ILE A 366 -23.77 -20.05 -8.52
N TYR A 367 -22.50 -19.66 -8.47
CA TYR A 367 -21.56 -20.16 -7.47
C TYR A 367 -20.53 -19.12 -7.04
N GLY A 368 -19.95 -19.29 -5.86
CA GLY A 368 -18.92 -18.38 -5.35
C GLY A 368 -18.14 -18.99 -4.20
N VAL A 369 -17.08 -18.29 -3.77
CA VAL A 369 -16.30 -18.67 -2.58
C VAL A 369 -16.66 -17.71 -1.46
N SER A 370 -17.14 -18.24 -0.34
CA SER A 370 -17.57 -17.45 0.82
C SER A 370 -16.93 -17.96 2.11
N MET A 371 -16.70 -17.07 3.07
CA MET A 371 -16.30 -17.42 4.43
C MET A 371 -17.48 -17.58 5.40
N ILE A 372 -18.69 -17.35 4.92
CA ILE A 372 -19.90 -17.37 5.75
C ILE A 372 -20.37 -18.80 5.84
N ASN A 373 -20.04 -19.43 6.96
CA ASN A 373 -20.29 -20.86 7.16
C ASN A 373 -21.69 -21.16 7.70
N ARG A 374 -22.52 -20.13 7.89
CA ARG A 374 -23.90 -20.23 8.40
C ARG A 374 -24.75 -19.10 7.82
N GLY A 375 -25.89 -19.43 7.20
CA GLY A 375 -26.80 -18.43 6.64
C GLY A 375 -27.00 -18.48 5.11
N PRO A 376 -26.00 -18.82 4.27
CA PRO A 376 -26.22 -18.95 2.82
C PRO A 376 -27.32 -19.94 2.44
N GLU A 377 -27.47 -21.01 3.21
CA GLU A 377 -28.56 -22.00 3.06
C GLU A 377 -29.96 -21.37 3.12
N LYS A 378 -30.14 -20.31 3.92
CA LYS A 378 -31.43 -19.59 4.00
C LYS A 378 -31.80 -18.91 2.70
N PHE A 379 -30.82 -18.60 1.85
CA PHE A 379 -31.02 -18.01 0.53
C PHE A 379 -31.13 -19.06 -0.58
N GLY A 380 -30.96 -20.36 -0.27
CA GLY A 380 -31.00 -21.45 -1.25
C GLY A 380 -29.62 -21.92 -1.73
N PHE A 381 -28.53 -21.44 -1.12
CA PHE A 381 -27.18 -21.92 -1.46
C PHE A 381 -26.86 -23.25 -0.74
N THR A 382 -26.34 -24.20 -1.50
CA THR A 382 -25.63 -25.37 -0.98
C THR A 382 -24.22 -24.97 -0.58
N ILE A 383 -23.73 -25.45 0.57
CA ILE A 383 -22.40 -25.15 1.09
C ILE A 383 -21.51 -26.40 0.98
N GLN A 384 -20.34 -26.26 0.37
CA GLN A 384 -19.35 -27.33 0.25
C GLN A 384 -17.95 -26.90 0.67
N GLU A 385 -17.13 -27.87 1.07
CA GLU A 385 -15.71 -27.62 1.33
C GLU A 385 -14.99 -27.26 0.03
N LEU A 386 -14.11 -26.26 0.11
CA LEU A 386 -13.30 -25.87 -1.03
C LEU A 386 -12.21 -26.93 -1.28
N PRO A 387 -12.14 -27.56 -2.47
CA PRO A 387 -11.19 -28.63 -2.75
C PRO A 387 -9.73 -28.23 -2.45
N PRO A 388 -8.90 -29.14 -1.91
CA PRO A 388 -7.50 -28.85 -1.62
C PRO A 388 -6.73 -28.55 -2.91
N GLY A 389 -5.95 -27.46 -2.91
CA GLY A 389 -5.18 -27.01 -4.07
C GLY A 389 -4.57 -25.62 -3.89
N PRO A 390 -3.78 -25.14 -4.86
CA PRO A 390 -3.11 -23.83 -4.79
C PRO A 390 -4.11 -22.67 -4.65
N PHE A 391 -5.27 -22.78 -5.29
CA PHE A 391 -6.37 -21.81 -5.14
C PHE A 391 -6.93 -21.79 -3.71
N SER A 392 -7.20 -22.95 -3.10
CA SER A 392 -7.69 -23.04 -1.71
C SER A 392 -6.67 -22.52 -0.70
N ALA A 393 -5.37 -22.77 -0.91
CA ALA A 393 -4.29 -22.24 -0.09
C ALA A 393 -4.17 -20.70 -0.20
N ALA A 394 -4.18 -20.17 -1.41
CA ALA A 394 -4.13 -18.72 -1.66
C ALA A 394 -5.38 -18.01 -1.10
N SER A 395 -6.57 -18.55 -1.36
CA SER A 395 -7.84 -18.03 -0.85
C SER A 395 -7.87 -18.03 0.68
N LYS A 396 -7.39 -19.08 1.36
CA LYS A 396 -7.27 -19.10 2.84
C LYS A 396 -6.38 -17.97 3.38
N VAL A 397 -5.28 -17.65 2.71
CA VAL A 397 -4.36 -16.58 3.14
C VAL A 397 -5.01 -15.20 2.93
N TYR A 398 -5.57 -14.97 1.74
CA TYR A 398 -6.26 -13.73 1.38
C TYR A 398 -7.44 -13.43 2.33
N LEU A 399 -8.26 -14.44 2.57
CA LEU A 399 -9.48 -14.31 3.37
C LEU A 399 -9.21 -14.15 4.88
N LYS A 400 -8.12 -14.74 5.41
CA LYS A 400 -7.64 -14.46 6.77
C LYS A 400 -7.15 -13.02 6.93
N LEU A 401 -6.46 -12.49 5.91
CA LEU A 401 -6.00 -11.10 5.89
C LEU A 401 -7.20 -10.15 5.90
N LEU A 402 -8.22 -10.43 5.07
CA LEU A 402 -9.47 -9.69 5.00
C LEU A 402 -10.19 -9.59 6.35
N LEU A 403 -10.36 -10.71 7.06
CA LEU A 403 -11.03 -10.74 8.37
C LEU A 403 -10.28 -9.95 9.45
N SER A 404 -8.95 -9.93 9.39
CA SER A 404 -8.15 -9.16 10.34
C SER A 404 -8.41 -7.64 10.23
N VAL A 405 -8.91 -7.20 9.08
CA VAL A 405 -9.18 -5.80 8.74
C VAL A 405 -10.64 -5.44 9.06
N ILE A 406 -11.60 -6.28 8.64
CA ILE A 406 -13.05 -6.04 8.74
C ILE A 406 -13.58 -6.16 10.18
N HIS A 407 -13.02 -7.04 11.03
CA HIS A 407 -13.64 -7.31 12.33
C HIS A 407 -13.36 -6.19 13.38
N PRO A 408 -14.38 -5.68 14.09
CA PRO A 408 -14.24 -4.55 15.03
C PRO A 408 -13.27 -4.82 16.19
N ALA A 409 -13.12 -6.08 16.61
CA ALA A 409 -12.17 -6.51 17.65
C ALA A 409 -10.72 -6.76 17.17
N GLY A 410 -10.42 -6.59 15.86
CA GLY A 410 -9.09 -6.86 15.29
C GLY A 410 -8.61 -8.31 15.45
N THR A 411 -7.29 -8.52 15.49
CA THR A 411 -6.65 -9.85 15.56
C THR A 411 -6.83 -10.59 16.89
N LYS A 412 -7.30 -9.92 17.95
CA LYS A 412 -7.42 -10.51 19.30
C LYS A 412 -8.43 -11.67 19.39
N ARG A 413 -9.38 -11.79 18.46
CA ARG A 413 -10.36 -12.90 18.41
C ARG A 413 -10.02 -14.02 17.40
N LEU A 414 -9.12 -13.78 16.45
CA LEU A 414 -8.71 -14.79 15.45
C LEU A 414 -8.05 -16.03 16.08
N LYS A 415 -7.50 -15.88 17.30
CA LYS A 415 -6.89 -16.96 18.09
C LYS A 415 -7.88 -17.88 18.80
N GLN A 416 -9.15 -17.50 18.96
CA GLN A 416 -10.11 -18.26 19.77
C GLN A 416 -11.09 -19.13 18.96
N ARG A 417 -11.21 -18.95 17.64
CA ARG A 417 -12.11 -19.76 16.77
C ARG A 417 -11.61 -19.88 15.33
N THR A 418 -10.35 -20.26 15.15
CA THR A 418 -9.75 -20.41 13.81
C THR A 418 -10.41 -21.53 12.99
N GLU A 419 -11.14 -22.45 13.65
CA GLU A 419 -11.84 -23.58 13.03
C GLU A 419 -13.16 -23.22 12.34
N GLN A 420 -13.76 -22.05 12.63
CA GLN A 420 -15.06 -21.64 12.08
C GLN A 420 -14.95 -20.68 10.88
N LEU A 421 -13.75 -20.40 10.37
CA LEU A 421 -13.46 -19.39 9.34
C LEU A 421 -12.65 -20.01 8.19
N VAL A 422 -13.14 -21.14 7.68
CA VAL A 422 -12.62 -21.81 6.50
C VAL A 422 -13.41 -21.35 5.28
N PRO A 423 -12.76 -20.96 4.17
CA PRO A 423 -13.48 -20.65 2.93
C PRO A 423 -14.21 -21.88 2.41
N LYS A 424 -15.48 -21.69 2.07
CA LYS A 424 -16.37 -22.69 1.52
C LYS A 424 -16.86 -22.25 0.15
N MET A 425 -17.15 -23.23 -0.69
CA MET A 425 -17.87 -23.00 -1.92
C MET A 425 -19.36 -22.91 -1.61
N ILE A 426 -20.02 -21.92 -2.20
CA ILE A 426 -21.48 -21.82 -2.20
C ILE A 426 -21.98 -21.98 -3.64
N ALA A 427 -23.07 -22.71 -3.84
CA ALA A 427 -23.67 -22.92 -5.16
C ALA A 427 -25.20 -22.97 -5.05
N MET A 428 -25.91 -22.40 -6.02
CA MET A 428 -27.36 -22.43 -6.12
C MET A 428 -27.75 -22.70 -7.58
N PRO A 429 -28.70 -23.61 -7.84
CA PRO A 429 -29.26 -23.81 -9.18
C PRO A 429 -29.87 -22.52 -9.74
N LEU A 430 -29.71 -22.29 -11.06
CA LEU A 430 -30.16 -21.02 -11.67
C LEU A 430 -31.69 -20.91 -11.70
N ASP A 431 -32.38 -22.03 -11.92
CA ASP A 431 -33.83 -22.15 -11.84
C ASP A 431 -34.36 -21.79 -10.44
N LEU A 432 -33.71 -22.27 -9.38
CA LEU A 432 -34.07 -21.91 -8.01
C LEU A 432 -33.90 -20.40 -7.73
N LEU A 433 -32.86 -19.76 -8.27
CA LEU A 433 -32.69 -18.30 -8.19
C LEU A 433 -33.87 -17.58 -8.85
N LEU A 434 -34.25 -18.00 -10.06
CA LEU A 434 -35.32 -17.38 -10.83
C LEU A 434 -36.71 -17.63 -10.21
N GLU A 435 -36.97 -18.83 -9.74
CA GLU A 435 -38.22 -19.19 -9.06
C GLU A 435 -38.41 -18.36 -7.79
N ARG A 436 -37.36 -18.25 -6.97
CA ARG A 436 -37.45 -17.65 -5.64
C ARG A 436 -37.36 -16.13 -5.66
N TYR A 437 -36.62 -15.56 -6.60
CA TYR A 437 -36.31 -14.12 -6.61
C TYR A 437 -36.71 -13.40 -7.91
N GLY A 438 -37.18 -14.12 -8.93
CA GLY A 438 -37.58 -13.57 -10.22
C GLY A 438 -39.05 -13.12 -10.32
N GLN A 439 -39.90 -13.40 -9.32
CA GLN A 439 -41.36 -13.25 -9.43
C GLN A 439 -41.88 -11.82 -9.70
N HIS A 440 -41.13 -10.77 -9.36
CA HIS A 440 -41.49 -9.39 -9.72
C HIS A 440 -41.09 -8.98 -11.16
N THR A 441 -40.36 -9.84 -11.88
CA THR A 441 -39.80 -9.53 -13.21
C THR A 441 -40.65 -10.07 -14.35
N MET A 442 -41.37 -11.19 -14.15
CA MET A 442 -42.16 -11.80 -15.23
C MET A 442 -43.39 -10.95 -15.62
N GLN A 443 -43.90 -10.10 -14.74
CA GLN A 443 -44.96 -9.12 -15.06
C GLN A 443 -44.45 -7.94 -15.89
N VAL A 444 -43.19 -7.54 -15.72
CA VAL A 444 -42.56 -6.43 -16.45
C VAL A 444 -41.97 -6.89 -17.78
N ALA A 445 -41.43 -8.11 -17.85
CA ALA A 445 -40.97 -8.70 -19.12
C ALA A 445 -42.14 -9.00 -20.06
N ALA A 446 -43.28 -9.49 -19.54
CA ALA A 446 -44.49 -9.70 -20.35
C ALA A 446 -45.07 -8.39 -20.93
N THR A 447 -45.04 -7.30 -20.17
CA THR A 447 -45.50 -5.97 -20.65
C THR A 447 -44.52 -5.30 -21.61
N VAL A 448 -43.23 -5.60 -21.52
CA VAL A 448 -42.20 -5.14 -22.48
C VAL A 448 -42.20 -5.96 -23.78
N GLU A 449 -42.55 -7.25 -23.72
CA GLU A 449 -42.80 -8.06 -24.94
C GLU A 449 -44.14 -7.66 -25.60
N GLU A 450 -45.22 -7.44 -24.85
CA GLU A 450 -46.49 -6.93 -25.40
C GLU A 450 -46.34 -5.55 -26.07
N SER A 451 -45.59 -4.62 -25.47
CA SER A 451 -45.35 -3.30 -26.07
C SER A 451 -44.41 -3.32 -27.28
N ARG A 452 -43.54 -4.33 -27.40
CA ARG A 452 -42.71 -4.55 -28.60
C ARG A 452 -43.51 -5.16 -29.75
N ASP A 453 -44.43 -6.08 -29.47
CA ASP A 453 -45.32 -6.63 -30.49
C ASP A 453 -46.35 -5.60 -30.96
N GLU A 454 -46.88 -4.73 -30.08
CA GLU A 454 -47.76 -3.62 -30.49
C GLU A 454 -47.03 -2.59 -31.36
N SER A 455 -45.76 -2.28 -31.07
CA SER A 455 -44.99 -1.32 -31.89
C SER A 455 -44.56 -1.90 -33.24
N LEU A 456 -44.32 -3.21 -33.34
CA LEU A 456 -44.10 -3.92 -34.61
C LEU A 456 -45.37 -4.05 -35.47
N LEU A 457 -46.54 -4.14 -34.85
CA LEU A 457 -47.83 -4.13 -35.55
C LEU A 457 -48.19 -2.75 -36.10
N ILE A 458 -47.88 -1.68 -35.36
CA ILE A 458 -48.12 -0.29 -35.82
C ILE A 458 -47.18 0.11 -36.98
N GLU A 459 -45.96 -0.44 -37.03
CA GLU A 459 -45.00 -0.15 -38.11
C GLU A 459 -45.34 -0.84 -39.45
N GLN A 460 -46.16 -1.92 -39.43
CA GLN A 460 -46.64 -2.59 -40.64
C GLN A 460 -47.86 -1.89 -41.29
N ASP A 461 -48.60 -1.08 -40.55
CA ASP A 461 -49.80 -0.37 -41.05
C ASP A 461 -49.49 1.02 -41.67
N ILE A 462 -48.23 1.48 -41.69
CA ILE A 462 -47.84 2.84 -42.13
C ILE A 462 -46.97 2.85 -43.41
N LEU A 463 -46.90 1.76 -44.17
CA LEU A 463 -46.33 1.78 -45.53
C LEU A 463 -47.44 1.96 -46.58
N PRO A 464 -47.63 3.16 -47.18
CA PRO A 464 -48.49 3.27 -48.35
C PRO A 464 -47.80 2.62 -49.55
N GLU A 465 -48.52 1.70 -50.20
CA GLU A 465 -48.15 1.13 -51.50
C GLU A 465 -47.82 2.26 -52.49
N ARG A 466 -46.56 2.31 -52.95
CA ARG A 466 -46.20 3.04 -54.17
C ARG A 466 -46.37 2.08 -55.35
N ASN A 467 -47.50 2.19 -56.04
CA ASN A 467 -47.61 1.90 -57.47
C ASN A 467 -47.35 3.18 -58.26
#